data_AF-W9AE64-F1
#
_entry.id   AF-W9AE64-F1
#
_cell.length_a   1.000
_cell.length_b   1.000
_cell.length_c   1.000
_cell.angle_alpha   90.00
_cell.angle_beta   90.00
_cell.angle_gamma   90.00
#
_symmetry.space_group_name_H-M   'P 1'
#
loop_
_entity.id
_entity.type
_entity.pdbx_description
1 polymer ?
#
loop_
_entity_poly.entity_id
_entity_poly.type
_entity_poly.pdbx_seq_one_letter_code
_entity_poly.pdbx_strand_id
1 'polypeptide(L)'
;MRSFLNYLLPDDEYKRTRILYFLAESAVILAVGLLIFTGLNSYWFEIGELNLTFTLFLIYIFIIFYVYLRYIFSGIEFTSVYNKKQYKRERQLRVKTAFASGVVFFLVNFFLKGIPTNLEEWLDIVGPSVLFIVFFILFDFISLKRSFKKNKELTDD
;
A
#
# COMPACT_ATOMS: atom_id res chain seq x y z
N MET A 1 18.70 20.27 -6.48
CA MET A 1 19.58 19.13 -6.10
C MET A 1 19.20 17.92 -6.93
N ARG A 2 20.16 17.25 -7.58
CA ARG A 2 19.93 15.98 -8.28
C ARG A 2 20.20 14.84 -7.30
N SER A 3 19.17 14.37 -6.62
CA SER A 3 19.22 13.14 -5.81
C SER A 3 18.81 11.95 -6.68
N PHE A 4 19.29 10.74 -6.36
CA PHE A 4 18.80 9.51 -7.00
C PHE A 4 17.28 9.34 -6.82
N LEU A 5 16.72 9.92 -5.76
CA LEU A 5 15.28 9.92 -5.49
C LEU A 5 14.48 10.63 -6.59
N ASN A 6 15.07 11.56 -7.34
CA ASN A 6 14.38 12.24 -8.45
C ASN A 6 14.02 11.28 -9.59
N TYR A 7 14.67 10.11 -9.69
CA TYR A 7 14.31 9.09 -10.68
C TYR A 7 13.05 8.31 -10.26
N LEU A 8 12.77 8.22 -8.96
CA LEU A 8 11.66 7.46 -8.41
C LEU A 8 10.42 8.33 -8.11
N LEU A 9 10.65 9.60 -7.74
CA LEU A 9 9.60 10.51 -7.31
C LEU A 9 8.85 11.12 -8.51
N PRO A 10 7.54 11.41 -8.36
CA PRO A 10 6.75 12.03 -9.42
C PRO A 10 7.25 13.44 -9.75
N ASP A 11 6.96 13.88 -10.98
CA ASP A 11 7.28 15.23 -11.47
C ASP A 11 6.48 16.34 -10.77
N ASP A 12 5.28 16.01 -10.31
CA ASP A 12 4.43 16.90 -9.51
C ASP A 12 5.11 17.23 -8.17
N GLU A 13 5.46 18.50 -7.98
CA GLU A 13 6.16 19.02 -6.79
C GLU A 13 5.39 18.78 -5.50
N TYR A 14 4.07 18.92 -5.53
CA TYR A 14 3.22 18.71 -4.36
C TYR A 14 3.23 17.22 -3.97
N LYS A 15 3.04 16.32 -4.93
CA LYS A 15 3.10 14.87 -4.66
C LYS A 15 4.47 14.44 -4.17
N ARG A 16 5.53 14.93 -4.81
CA ARG A 16 6.92 14.67 -4.44
C ARG A 16 7.18 15.05 -2.99
N THR A 17 6.81 16.26 -2.60
CA THR A 17 7.00 16.78 -1.26
C THR A 17 6.26 15.94 -0.22
N ARG A 18 5.01 15.55 -0.50
CA ARG A 18 4.22 14.69 0.40
C ARG A 18 4.84 13.31 0.58
N ILE A 19 5.30 12.67 -0.49
CA ILE A 19 5.96 11.36 -0.42
C ILE A 19 7.24 11.44 0.41
N LEU A 20 8.04 12.49 0.24
CA LEU A 20 9.24 12.72 1.04
C LEU A 20 8.92 12.87 2.53
N TYR A 21 7.86 13.62 2.88
CA TYR A 21 7.40 13.70 4.27
C TYR A 21 6.99 12.35 4.83
N PHE A 22 6.26 11.52 4.06
CA PHE A 22 5.86 10.19 4.52
C PHE A 22 7.06 9.27 4.72
N LEU A 23 8.06 9.33 3.83
CA LEU A 23 9.31 8.59 3.98
C LEU A 23 10.06 9.02 5.25
N ALA A 24 10.21 10.33 5.47
CA ALA A 24 10.87 10.86 6.67
C ALA A 24 10.12 10.46 7.95
N GLU A 25 8.79 10.58 7.95
CA GLU A 25 7.95 10.17 9.08
C GLU A 25 8.09 8.67 9.37
N SER A 26 8.07 7.83 8.33
CA SER A 26 8.27 6.39 8.47
C SER A 26 9.62 6.04 9.09
N ALA A 27 10.69 6.73 8.69
CA ALA A 27 12.03 6.52 9.20
C ALA A 27 12.14 6.92 10.69
N VAL A 28 11.52 8.03 11.09
CA VAL A 28 11.51 8.47 12.48
C VAL A 28 10.73 7.49 13.36
N ILE A 29 9.53 7.10 12.95
CA ILE A 29 8.71 6.14 13.71
C ILE A 29 9.44 4.81 13.85
N LEU A 30 10.04 4.33 12.76
CA LEU A 30 10.81 3.11 12.76
C LEU A 30 12.02 3.20 13.70
N ALA A 31 12.79 4.29 13.65
CA ALA A 31 13.96 4.48 14.50
C ALA A 31 13.58 4.46 15.99
N VAL A 32 12.52 5.20 16.36
CA VAL A 32 12.00 5.20 17.73
C VAL A 32 11.48 3.82 18.13
N GLY A 33 10.74 3.15 17.25
CA GLY A 33 10.22 1.81 17.48
C GLY A 33 11.31 0.76 17.70
N LEU A 34 12.39 0.80 16.91
CA LEU A 34 13.54 -0.09 17.06
C LEU A 34 14.31 0.18 18.34
N LEU A 35 14.44 1.44 18.76
CA LEU A 35 15.08 1.81 20.02
C LEU A 35 14.29 1.23 21.20
N ILE A 36 12.95 1.41 21.20
CA ILE A 36 12.06 0.85 22.22
C ILE A 36 12.15 -0.68 22.22
N PHE A 37 12.05 -1.32 21.05
CA PHE A 37 12.12 -2.77 20.92
C PHE A 37 13.43 -3.34 21.49
N THR A 38 14.56 -2.74 21.12
CA THR A 38 15.89 -3.16 21.60
C THR A 38 16.02 -2.96 23.11
N GLY A 39 15.54 -1.84 23.64
CA GLY A 39 15.56 -1.55 25.08
C GLY A 39 14.69 -2.52 25.88
N LEU A 40 13.47 -2.83 25.41
CA LEU A 40 12.60 -3.79 26.08
C LEU A 40 13.18 -5.20 26.05
N ASN A 41 13.72 -5.63 24.91
CA ASN A 41 14.33 -6.95 24.75
C ASN A 41 15.55 -7.14 25.66
N SER A 42 16.41 -6.12 25.76
CA SER A 42 17.67 -6.22 26.51
C SER A 42 17.49 -6.14 28.02
N TYR A 43 16.42 -5.51 28.51
CA TYR A 43 16.33 -5.12 29.93
C TYR A 43 15.05 -5.58 30.67
N TRP A 44 13.94 -5.83 29.98
CA TRP A 44 12.63 -6.01 30.65
C TRP A 44 11.97 -7.35 30.36
N PHE A 45 12.02 -7.78 29.11
CA PHE A 45 11.36 -8.99 28.65
C PHE A 45 12.33 -9.68 27.72
N GLU A 46 12.72 -10.92 28.02
CA GLU A 46 13.33 -11.83 27.05
C GLU A 46 12.26 -12.18 25.99
N ILE A 47 11.84 -11.17 25.22
CA ILE A 47 10.93 -11.31 24.09
C ILE A 47 11.73 -12.21 23.14
N GLY A 48 11.31 -13.48 23.05
CA GLY A 48 12.12 -14.56 22.49
C GLY A 48 12.80 -14.23 21.17
N GLU A 49 13.84 -14.99 20.85
CA GLU A 49 14.74 -14.73 19.72
C GLU A 49 13.97 -14.59 18.39
N LEU A 50 13.71 -13.35 17.96
CA LEU A 50 13.23 -13.10 16.61
C LEU A 50 14.40 -13.28 15.64
N ASN A 51 14.17 -14.11 14.63
CA ASN A 51 15.15 -14.32 13.57
C ASN A 51 15.53 -12.99 12.92
N LEU A 52 16.83 -12.67 12.88
CA LEU A 52 17.36 -11.42 12.31
C LEU A 52 16.84 -11.15 10.89
N THR A 53 16.79 -12.19 10.05
CA THR A 53 16.28 -12.10 8.67
C THR A 53 14.83 -11.66 8.64
N PHE A 54 14.01 -12.24 9.52
CA PHE A 54 12.59 -11.89 9.64
C PHE A 54 12.41 -10.46 10.14
N THR A 55 13.20 -10.03 11.12
CA THR A 55 13.18 -8.66 11.64
C THR A 55 13.55 -7.63 10.56
N LEU A 56 14.61 -7.87 9.78
CA LEU A 56 15.00 -6.99 8.68
C LEU A 56 13.92 -6.91 7.59
N PHE A 57 13.27 -8.04 7.29
CA PHE A 57 12.16 -8.08 6.34
C PHE A 57 10.95 -7.28 6.84
N LEU A 58 10.61 -7.39 8.13
CA LEU A 58 9.54 -6.60 8.74
C LEU A 58 9.82 -5.09 8.70
N ILE A 59 11.07 -4.67 8.90
CA ILE A 59 11.48 -3.27 8.79
C ILE A 59 11.16 -2.74 7.37
N TYR A 60 11.54 -3.50 6.34
CA TYR A 60 11.29 -3.11 4.96
C TYR A 60 9.79 -3.04 4.64
N ILE A 61 9.03 -4.07 5.05
CA ILE A 61 7.57 -4.08 4.90
C ILE A 61 6.95 -2.88 5.59
N PHE A 62 7.38 -2.56 6.81
CA PHE A 62 6.85 -1.45 7.58
C PHE A 62 6.98 -0.12 6.83
N ILE A 63 8.17 0.19 6.30
CA ILE A 63 8.39 1.44 5.56
C ILE A 63 7.45 1.54 4.36
N ILE A 64 7.41 0.51 3.52
CA ILE A 64 6.58 0.51 2.31
C ILE A 64 5.11 0.63 2.69
N PHE A 65 4.66 -0.20 3.62
CA PHE A 65 3.26 -0.24 4.02
C PHE A 65 2.81 1.07 4.65
N TYR A 66 3.64 1.66 5.53
CA TYR A 66 3.37 2.94 6.17
C TYR A 66 3.23 4.06 5.13
N VAL A 67 4.21 4.18 4.22
CA VAL A 67 4.18 5.22 3.17
C VAL A 67 3.00 5.02 2.24
N TYR A 68 2.70 3.78 1.85
CA TYR A 68 1.56 3.45 0.99
C TYR A 68 0.22 3.82 1.64
N LEU A 69 0.03 3.47 2.93
CA LEU A 69 -1.17 3.85 3.66
C LEU A 69 -1.29 5.37 3.79
N ARG A 70 -0.21 6.07 4.16
CA ARG A 70 -0.20 7.54 4.22
C ARG A 70 -0.54 8.16 2.87
N TYR A 71 -0.01 7.59 1.78
CA TYR A 71 -0.31 8.03 0.42
C TYR A 71 -1.80 7.93 0.10
N ILE A 72 -2.41 6.74 0.27
CA ILE A 72 -3.85 6.51 0.10
C ILE A 72 -4.66 7.49 0.94
N PHE A 73 -4.29 7.62 2.23
CA PHE A 73 -5.01 8.46 3.16
C PHE A 73 -4.84 9.96 2.90
N SER A 74 -3.78 10.37 2.21
CA SER A 74 -3.56 11.77 1.87
C SER A 74 -4.44 12.26 0.72
N GLY A 75 -5.05 11.35 -0.06
CA GLY A 75 -5.93 11.68 -1.17
C GLY A 75 -5.23 12.48 -2.27
N ILE A 76 -3.94 12.23 -2.51
CA ILE A 76 -3.15 12.93 -3.53
C ILE A 76 -3.02 12.15 -4.84
N GLU A 77 -3.61 10.95 -4.90
CA GLU A 77 -3.51 10.07 -6.06
C GLU A 77 -4.31 10.63 -7.23
N PHE A 78 -5.60 10.92 -7.01
CA PHE A 78 -6.54 11.32 -8.05
C PHE A 78 -6.77 12.83 -8.06
N THR A 79 -5.73 13.60 -8.42
CA THR A 79 -5.81 15.06 -8.46
C THR A 79 -6.79 15.59 -9.50
N SER A 80 -7.17 14.82 -10.52
CA SER A 80 -8.02 15.27 -11.64
C SER A 80 -9.53 15.01 -11.46
N VAL A 81 -9.96 14.45 -10.33
CA VAL A 81 -11.35 14.02 -10.10
C VAL A 81 -12.10 15.05 -9.26
N TYR A 82 -12.89 15.90 -9.91
CA TYR A 82 -13.59 17.03 -9.26
C TYR A 82 -15.11 16.89 -9.24
N ASN A 83 -15.69 16.11 -10.16
CA ASN A 83 -17.15 15.95 -10.25
C ASN A 83 -17.63 14.50 -10.10
N LYS A 84 -18.92 14.34 -9.78
CA LYS A 84 -19.55 13.02 -9.55
C LYS A 84 -19.46 12.09 -10.77
N LYS A 85 -19.47 12.63 -11.99
CA LYS A 85 -19.38 11.84 -13.23
C LYS A 85 -18.00 11.22 -13.38
N GLN A 86 -16.94 11.99 -13.16
CA GLN A 86 -15.55 11.51 -13.13
C GLN A 86 -15.35 10.48 -12.03
N TYR A 87 -15.85 10.76 -10.82
CA TYR A 87 -15.76 9.83 -9.69
C TYR A 87 -16.38 8.46 -10.01
N LYS A 88 -17.60 8.43 -10.58
CA LYS A 88 -18.28 7.17 -10.94
C LYS A 88 -17.51 6.42 -12.03
N ARG A 89 -16.97 7.13 -13.03
CA ARG A 89 -16.16 6.55 -14.11
C ARG A 89 -14.88 5.91 -13.56
N GLU A 90 -14.11 6.66 -12.76
CA GLU A 90 -12.86 6.17 -12.16
C GLU A 90 -13.13 4.97 -11.26
N ARG A 91 -14.17 5.02 -10.42
CA ARG A 91 -14.55 3.89 -9.57
C ARG A 91 -14.81 2.62 -10.38
N GLN A 92 -15.54 2.71 -11.50
CA GLN A 92 -15.79 1.56 -12.37
C GLN A 92 -14.52 1.05 -13.04
N LEU A 93 -13.64 1.95 -13.47
CA LEU A 93 -12.36 1.59 -14.06
C LEU A 93 -11.48 0.84 -13.06
N ARG A 94 -11.38 1.34 -11.82
CA ARG A 94 -10.60 0.71 -10.73
C ARG A 94 -11.09 -0.70 -10.39
N VAL A 95 -12.40 -0.91 -10.33
CA VAL A 95 -12.97 -2.27 -10.17
C VAL A 95 -12.54 -3.18 -11.30
N LYS A 96 -12.65 -2.74 -12.56
CA LYS A 96 -12.22 -3.55 -13.71
C LYS A 96 -10.74 -3.87 -13.65
N THR A 97 -9.90 -2.89 -13.32
CA THR A 97 -8.45 -3.07 -13.17
C THR A 97 -8.12 -4.04 -12.04
N ALA A 98 -8.81 -3.96 -10.90
CA ALA A 98 -8.62 -4.86 -9.78
C ALA A 98 -8.97 -6.31 -10.14
N PHE A 99 -10.10 -6.53 -10.83
CA PHE A 99 -10.47 -7.85 -11.33
C PHE A 99 -9.45 -8.38 -12.35
N ALA A 100 -9.04 -7.57 -13.32
CA ALA A 100 -8.03 -7.97 -14.30
C ALA A 100 -6.70 -8.35 -13.62
N SER A 101 -6.25 -7.53 -12.67
CA SER A 101 -5.03 -7.79 -11.90
C SER A 101 -5.17 -9.04 -11.03
N GLY A 102 -6.34 -9.26 -10.43
CA GLY A 102 -6.63 -10.47 -9.66
C GLY A 102 -6.66 -11.74 -10.50
N VAL A 103 -7.17 -11.67 -11.74
CA VAL A 103 -7.08 -12.80 -12.69
C VAL A 103 -5.63 -13.09 -13.04
N VAL A 104 -4.82 -12.07 -13.31
CA VAL A 104 -3.37 -12.26 -13.55
C VAL A 104 -2.70 -12.89 -12.33
N PHE A 105 -2.98 -12.38 -11.13
CA PHE A 105 -2.45 -12.93 -9.89
C PHE A 105 -2.88 -14.39 -9.66
N PHE A 106 -4.14 -14.72 -9.94
CA PHE A 106 -4.65 -16.08 -9.90
C PHE A 106 -3.89 -16.99 -10.87
N LEU A 107 -3.71 -16.57 -12.13
CA LEU A 107 -2.98 -17.35 -13.13
C LEU A 107 -1.53 -17.58 -12.70
N VAL A 108 -0.85 -16.55 -12.19
CA VAL A 108 0.52 -16.69 -11.66
C VAL A 108 0.57 -17.72 -10.53
N ASN A 109 -0.34 -17.65 -9.56
CA ASN A 109 -0.39 -18.63 -8.47
C ASN A 109 -0.70 -20.05 -8.99
N PHE A 110 -1.62 -20.17 -9.94
CA PHE A 110 -1.96 -21.44 -10.57
C PHE A 110 -0.75 -22.05 -11.29
N PHE A 111 0.02 -21.26 -12.03
CA PHE A 111 1.25 -21.72 -12.69
C PHE A 111 2.34 -22.13 -11.71
N LEU A 112 2.49 -21.41 -10.59
CA LEU A 112 3.51 -21.71 -9.59
C LEU A 112 3.17 -22.96 -8.75
N LYS A 113 1.90 -23.16 -8.41
CA LYS A 113 1.44 -24.27 -7.55
C LYS A 113 1.05 -25.53 -8.35
N GLY A 114 0.77 -25.40 -9.65
CA GLY A 114 0.35 -26.50 -10.51
C GLY A 114 -1.15 -26.80 -10.42
N ILE A 115 -1.57 -27.94 -10.98
CA ILE A 115 -2.99 -28.33 -11.03
C ILE A 115 -3.42 -28.86 -9.66
N PRO A 116 -4.36 -28.18 -8.98
CA PRO A 116 -4.83 -28.60 -7.66
C PRO A 116 -5.67 -29.88 -7.76
N THR A 117 -5.43 -30.80 -6.82
CA THR A 117 -6.05 -32.12 -6.73
C THR A 117 -7.14 -32.22 -5.66
N ASN A 118 -7.13 -31.31 -4.68
CA ASN A 118 -8.08 -31.26 -3.58
C ASN A 118 -8.59 -29.83 -3.33
N LEU A 119 -9.59 -29.69 -2.46
CA LEU A 119 -10.23 -28.41 -2.16
C LEU A 119 -9.30 -27.44 -1.41
N GLU A 120 -8.38 -27.96 -0.60
CA GLU A 120 -7.40 -27.16 0.15
C GLU A 120 -6.44 -26.45 -0.81
N GLU A 121 -5.88 -27.17 -1.78
CA GLU A 121 -5.02 -26.63 -2.84
C GLU A 121 -5.74 -25.59 -3.71
N TRP A 122 -7.04 -25.79 -3.97
CA TRP A 122 -7.88 -24.79 -4.62
C TRP A 122 -8.02 -23.52 -3.79
N LEU A 123 -8.31 -23.64 -2.49
CA LEU A 123 -8.38 -22.49 -1.58
C LEU A 123 -7.05 -21.75 -1.49
N ASP A 124 -5.96 -22.48 -1.57
CA ASP A 124 -4.59 -21.98 -1.54
C ASP A 124 -4.22 -21.10 -2.74
N ILE A 125 -4.95 -21.21 -3.85
CA ILE A 125 -4.78 -20.41 -5.06
C ILE A 125 -5.87 -19.32 -5.13
N VAL A 126 -7.13 -19.72 -4.95
CA VAL A 126 -8.30 -18.84 -5.10
C VAL A 126 -8.39 -17.86 -3.94
N GLY A 127 -8.17 -18.32 -2.70
CA GLY A 127 -8.31 -17.52 -1.50
C GLY A 127 -7.44 -16.26 -1.52
N PRO A 128 -6.11 -16.37 -1.71
CA PRO A 128 -5.23 -15.21 -1.84
C PRO A 128 -5.62 -14.27 -2.99
N SER A 129 -6.09 -14.83 -4.12
CA SER A 129 -6.50 -14.05 -5.29
C SER A 129 -7.75 -13.23 -5.05
N VAL A 130 -8.75 -13.81 -4.38
CA VAL A 130 -9.97 -13.11 -3.98
C VAL A 130 -9.64 -12.02 -2.96
N LEU A 131 -8.83 -12.33 -1.94
CA LEU A 131 -8.40 -11.35 -0.96
C LEU A 131 -7.64 -10.20 -1.62
N PHE A 132 -6.75 -10.49 -2.58
CA PHE A 132 -6.04 -9.48 -3.35
C PHE A 132 -7.02 -8.52 -4.05
N ILE A 133 -8.02 -9.04 -4.78
CA ILE A 133 -9.03 -8.21 -5.45
C ILE A 133 -9.78 -7.33 -4.43
N VAL A 134 -10.22 -7.92 -3.32
CA VAL A 134 -10.99 -7.21 -2.29
C VAL A 134 -10.18 -6.07 -1.69
N PHE A 135 -8.93 -6.34 -1.28
CA PHE A 135 -8.05 -5.32 -0.71
C PHE A 135 -7.70 -4.25 -1.73
N PHE A 136 -7.43 -4.62 -2.98
CA PHE A 136 -7.10 -3.68 -4.05
C PHE A 136 -8.25 -2.70 -4.29
N ILE A 137 -9.48 -3.21 -4.43
CA ILE A 137 -10.69 -2.38 -4.58
C ILE A 137 -10.88 -1.48 -3.36
N LEU A 138 -10.70 -2.02 -2.15
CA LEU A 138 -10.88 -1.27 -0.91
C LEU A 138 -9.90 -0.10 -0.83
N PHE A 139 -8.61 -0.32 -1.10
CA PHE A 139 -7.60 0.73 -1.08
C PHE A 139 -7.84 1.80 -2.15
N ASP A 140 -8.13 1.40 -3.38
CA ASP A 140 -8.47 2.32 -4.47
C ASP A 140 -9.71 3.15 -4.13
N PHE A 141 -10.73 2.55 -3.52
CA PHE A 141 -11.96 3.25 -3.14
C PHE A 141 -11.72 4.25 -2.02
N ILE A 142 -10.92 3.90 -1.01
CA ILE A 142 -10.53 4.84 0.05
C ILE A 142 -9.77 6.01 -0.55
N SER A 143 -8.76 5.73 -1.39
CA SER A 143 -7.95 6.77 -2.05
C SER A 143 -8.79 7.69 -2.92
N LEU A 144 -9.66 7.12 -3.76
CA LEU A 144 -10.54 7.86 -4.66
C LEU A 144 -11.56 8.72 -3.89
N LYS A 145 -12.16 8.18 -2.82
CA LYS A 145 -13.11 8.92 -1.98
C LYS A 145 -12.44 10.10 -1.29
N ARG A 146 -11.24 9.91 -0.74
CA ARG A 146 -10.49 11.00 -0.09
C ARG A 146 -10.04 12.05 -1.09
N SER A 147 -9.51 11.62 -2.24
CA SER A 147 -9.08 12.54 -3.30
C SER A 147 -10.26 13.38 -3.80
N PHE A 148 -11.42 12.76 -4.07
CA PHE A 148 -12.62 13.48 -4.51
C PHE A 148 -13.12 14.49 -3.47
N LYS A 149 -13.15 14.11 -2.19
CA LYS A 149 -13.56 15.03 -1.12
C LYS A 149 -12.64 16.25 -1.08
N LYS A 150 -11.32 16.02 -1.08
CA LYS A 150 -10.31 17.08 -1.02
C LYS A 150 -10.35 18.00 -2.24
N ASN A 151 -10.46 17.44 -3.44
CA ASN A 151 -10.53 18.22 -4.67
C ASN A 151 -11.78 19.09 -4.72
N LYS A 152 -12.91 18.57 -4.22
CA LYS A 152 -14.16 19.32 -4.15
C LYS A 152 -14.05 20.52 -3.19
N GLU A 153 -13.46 20.32 -2.01
CA GLU A 153 -13.20 21.40 -1.04
C GLU A 153 -12.36 22.52 -1.67
N LEU A 154 -11.37 22.19 -2.51
CA LEU A 154 -10.51 23.18 -3.19
C LEU A 154 -11.18 23.94 -4.35
N THR A 155 -12.32 23.46 -4.87
CA THR A 155 -13.05 24.10 -5.98
C THR A 155 -14.31 24.84 -5.53
N ASP A 156 -14.79 24.56 -4.31
CA ASP A 156 -15.95 25.23 -3.72
C ASP A 156 -15.54 26.52 -2.93
N ASP A 157 -14.24 26.76 -2.75
CA ASP A 157 -13.62 28.03 -2.28
C ASP A 157 -13.29 28.96 -3.48
#